data_AF-A0A7S3N0K0-F1
#
_entry.id   AF-A0A7S3N0K0-F1
#
_cell.length_a   1.000
_cell.length_b   1.000
_cell.length_c   1.000
_cell.angle_alpha   90.00
_cell.angle_beta   90.00
_cell.angle_gamma   90.00
#
_symmetry.space_group_name_H-M   'P 1'
#
loop_
_entity.id
_entity.type
_entity.pdbx_description
1 polymer ?
#
loop_
_entity_poly.entity_id
_entity_poly.type
_entity_poly.pdbx_seq_one_letter_code
_entity_poly.pdbx_strand_id
1 'polypeptide(L)'
;MAKDDIQVPDLVFCMDSGAADYSQLWVTSSLRGNCKVDMTVSSGLAGYHSGETGGIVPETFRIVRSLLDKIDNSTSGKVTEAISVEPPAWKIEEAKHIVNSMGTKIYDKFPLVEGAKYCHQDDLVKMYLDNVWNCNLAITGADGLPAIATAGNAVRPSTTVRLGMRLPPTQDPKFACDKMMEILSQDVPYNAKVELKSAGYGPGWCKKEYHSWLDESLKNASQAFYNKDAGSFGMGGSIPLMNALDKKYPESQ
;
A
#
# COMPACT_ATOMS: atom_id res chain seq x y z
N MET A 1 29.70 7.79 20.85
CA MET A 1 31.01 7.17 20.58
C MET A 1 31.20 6.79 19.12
N ALA A 2 30.28 6.10 18.43
CA ALA A 2 30.47 5.79 16.99
C ALA A 2 30.09 6.91 15.99
N LYS A 3 29.50 8.02 16.44
CA LYS A 3 28.96 9.06 15.52
C LYS A 3 30.07 9.82 14.80
N ASP A 4 31.21 10.01 15.45
CA ASP A 4 32.33 10.80 14.94
C ASP A 4 33.22 10.00 13.97
N ASP A 5 33.07 8.67 13.95
CA ASP A 5 33.78 7.75 13.05
C ASP A 5 32.96 7.34 11.81
N ILE A 6 31.65 7.61 11.79
CA ILE A 6 30.77 7.27 10.66
C ILE A 6 30.89 8.35 9.58
N GLN A 7 31.62 8.04 8.52
CA GLN A 7 31.74 8.85 7.31
C GLN A 7 30.45 8.82 6.47
N VAL A 8 30.41 9.65 5.43
CA VAL A 8 29.35 9.61 4.41
C VAL A 8 29.60 8.39 3.52
N PRO A 9 28.64 7.45 3.39
CA PRO A 9 28.83 6.29 2.52
C PRO A 9 28.77 6.71 1.05
N ASP A 10 29.61 6.14 0.19
CA ASP A 10 29.50 6.33 -1.26
C ASP A 10 28.34 5.50 -1.86
N LEU A 11 28.00 4.37 -1.23
CA LEU A 11 26.99 3.41 -1.69
C LEU A 11 26.26 2.77 -0.50
N VAL A 12 24.95 2.59 -0.63
CA VAL A 12 24.10 1.91 0.35
C VAL A 12 23.55 0.60 -0.22
N PHE A 13 23.86 -0.52 0.42
CA PHE A 13 23.21 -1.80 0.13
C PHE A 13 22.12 -2.11 1.16
N CYS A 14 20.95 -2.51 0.67
CA CYS A 14 19.87 -3.02 1.49
C CYS A 14 19.44 -4.41 1.00
N MET A 15 19.73 -5.42 1.80
CA MET A 15 19.38 -6.82 1.52
C MET A 15 18.08 -7.21 2.25
N ASP A 16 17.04 -6.40 2.11
CA ASP A 16 15.72 -6.58 2.76
C ASP A 16 14.56 -6.38 1.76
N SER A 17 14.83 -6.54 0.46
CA SER A 17 13.82 -6.50 -0.60
C SER A 17 13.54 -7.88 -1.18
N GLY A 18 12.62 -7.95 -2.14
CA GLY A 18 12.34 -9.17 -2.89
C GLY A 18 13.23 -9.36 -4.11
N ALA A 19 12.89 -10.39 -4.89
CA ALA A 19 13.38 -10.61 -6.24
C ALA A 19 12.17 -10.98 -7.13
N ALA A 20 12.21 -10.63 -8.42
CA ALA A 20 11.14 -11.03 -9.32
C ALA A 20 11.20 -12.54 -9.61
N ASP A 21 12.41 -13.07 -9.81
CA ASP A 21 12.72 -14.50 -9.86
C ASP A 21 14.07 -14.81 -9.19
N TYR A 22 14.56 -16.04 -9.33
CA TYR A 22 15.85 -16.49 -8.79
C TYR A 22 16.91 -16.74 -9.87
N SER A 23 16.72 -16.21 -11.08
CA SER A 23 17.56 -16.53 -12.24
C SER A 23 18.57 -15.44 -12.62
N GLN A 24 18.50 -14.27 -11.98
CA GLN A 24 19.40 -13.13 -12.20
C GLN A 24 19.47 -12.23 -10.96
N LEU A 25 20.41 -11.28 -10.96
CA LEU A 25 20.45 -10.23 -9.95
C LEU A 25 19.27 -9.28 -10.13
N TRP A 26 18.54 -8.97 -9.06
CA TRP A 26 17.41 -8.03 -9.08
C TRP A 26 17.69 -6.82 -8.20
N VAL A 27 17.50 -5.63 -8.78
CA VAL A 27 17.64 -4.36 -8.08
C VAL A 27 16.26 -3.70 -7.92
N THR A 28 15.97 -3.22 -6.72
CA THR A 28 14.69 -2.58 -6.44
C THR A 28 14.67 -1.17 -7.00
N SER A 29 13.68 -0.85 -7.84
CA SER A 29 13.52 0.48 -8.44
C SER A 29 12.60 1.40 -7.66
N SER A 30 11.66 0.83 -6.91
CA SER A 30 10.76 1.60 -6.07
C SER A 30 10.21 0.79 -4.91
N LEU A 31 9.89 1.48 -3.82
CA LEU A 31 9.18 0.99 -2.65
C LEU A 31 7.98 1.88 -2.41
N ARG A 32 6.83 1.29 -2.09
CA ARG A 32 5.62 2.06 -1.81
C ARG A 32 5.69 2.75 -0.44
N GLY A 33 5.01 3.89 -0.35
CA GLY A 33 4.70 4.51 0.93
C GLY A 33 3.54 3.80 1.61
N ASN A 34 3.19 4.28 2.80
CA ASN A 34 1.95 3.88 3.47
C ASN A 34 1.39 4.99 4.36
N CYS A 35 0.08 4.94 4.60
CA CYS A 35 -0.56 5.64 5.71
C CYS A 35 -1.61 4.75 6.37
N LYS A 36 -1.86 5.00 7.66
CA LYS A 36 -2.84 4.27 8.47
C LYS A 36 -3.78 5.23 9.18
N VAL A 37 -5.07 4.97 9.10
CA VAL A 37 -6.11 5.72 9.82
C VAL A 37 -7.06 4.76 10.50
N ASP A 38 -7.37 5.01 11.76
CA ASP A 38 -8.45 4.35 12.48
C ASP A 38 -9.71 5.23 12.34
N MET A 39 -10.77 4.65 11.77
CA MET A 39 -12.06 5.31 11.60
C MET A 39 -13.10 4.66 12.50
N THR A 40 -13.61 5.43 13.47
CA THR A 40 -14.69 5.01 14.37
C THR A 40 -15.98 5.72 13.97
N VAL A 41 -17.00 4.94 13.63
CA VAL A 41 -18.35 5.44 13.34
C VAL A 41 -19.29 5.06 14.47
N SER A 42 -20.03 6.03 15.02
CA SER A 42 -21.01 5.82 16.08
C SER A 42 -22.37 6.42 15.72
N SER A 43 -23.45 5.68 16.01
CA SER A 43 -24.84 6.11 15.75
C SER A 43 -25.77 5.96 16.96
N GLY A 44 -25.42 5.10 17.93
CA GLY A 44 -26.19 4.84 19.14
C GLY A 44 -25.38 5.06 20.41
N LEU A 45 -26.07 5.34 21.52
CA LEU A 45 -25.42 5.48 22.84
C LEU A 45 -25.15 4.12 23.52
N ALA A 46 -25.81 3.05 23.04
CA ALA A 46 -25.67 1.69 23.54
C ALA A 46 -25.98 0.67 22.42
N GLY A 47 -25.81 -0.61 22.74
CA GLY A 47 -26.36 -1.67 21.90
C GLY A 47 -27.88 -1.73 22.03
N TYR A 48 -28.59 -1.80 20.91
CA TYR A 48 -30.06 -1.86 20.89
C TYR A 48 -30.58 -3.19 20.34
N HIS A 49 -31.80 -3.56 20.72
CA HIS A 49 -32.49 -4.72 20.17
C HIS A 49 -32.85 -4.48 18.70
N SER A 50 -32.32 -5.27 17.75
CA SER A 50 -32.55 -5.01 16.32
C SER A 50 -33.99 -5.15 15.86
N GLY A 51 -34.81 -5.96 16.53
CA GLY A 51 -36.25 -6.02 16.22
C GLY A 51 -36.99 -4.73 16.58
N GLU A 52 -36.46 -3.95 17.54
CA GLU A 52 -37.06 -2.69 17.98
C GLU A 52 -36.50 -1.50 17.18
N THR A 53 -35.19 -1.48 16.96
CA THR A 53 -34.50 -0.32 16.36
C THR A 53 -34.06 -0.54 14.92
N GLY A 54 -34.24 -1.73 14.36
CA GLY A 54 -33.88 -2.06 12.99
C GLY A 54 -34.60 -1.15 11.99
N GLY A 55 -33.83 -0.48 11.13
CA GLY A 55 -34.35 0.51 10.17
C GLY A 55 -34.60 1.91 10.76
N ILE A 56 -34.58 2.06 12.10
CA ILE A 56 -34.71 3.35 12.79
C ILE A 56 -33.33 3.91 13.14
N VAL A 57 -32.52 3.12 13.87
CA VAL A 57 -31.15 3.50 14.24
C VAL A 57 -30.20 3.14 13.08
N PRO A 58 -29.37 4.08 12.59
CA PRO A 58 -28.41 3.78 11.52
C PRO A 58 -27.42 2.68 11.92
N GLU A 59 -27.36 1.61 11.13
CA GLU A 59 -26.34 0.57 11.30
C GLU A 59 -24.94 1.13 10.96
N THR A 60 -23.99 0.97 11.87
CA THR A 60 -22.69 1.66 11.79
C THR A 60 -21.79 1.12 10.69
N PHE A 61 -21.82 -0.18 10.38
CA PHE A 61 -21.01 -0.75 9.30
C PHE A 61 -21.47 -0.32 7.91
N ARG A 62 -22.78 -0.09 7.73
CA ARG A 62 -23.35 0.49 6.50
C ARG A 62 -22.81 1.88 6.24
N ILE A 63 -22.65 2.69 7.30
CA ILE A 63 -22.03 4.01 7.21
C ILE A 63 -20.54 3.87 6.90
N VAL A 64 -19.82 2.98 7.59
CA VAL A 64 -18.41 2.66 7.27
C VAL A 64 -18.25 2.32 5.79
N ARG A 65 -19.05 1.41 5.24
CA ARG A 65 -19.00 1.03 3.81
C ARG A 65 -19.23 2.24 2.89
N SER A 66 -20.21 3.08 3.21
CA SER A 66 -20.51 4.29 2.44
C SER A 66 -19.38 5.31 2.47
N LEU A 67 -18.63 5.41 3.56
CA LEU A 67 -17.47 6.30 3.66
C LEU A 67 -16.25 5.71 2.93
N LEU A 68 -16.02 4.40 3.05
CA LEU A 68 -14.95 3.71 2.33
C LEU A 68 -15.12 3.84 0.81
N ASP A 69 -16.35 3.74 0.29
CA ASP A 69 -16.63 3.92 -1.14
C ASP A 69 -16.22 5.31 -1.71
N LYS A 70 -16.02 6.33 -0.85
CA LYS A 70 -15.54 7.66 -1.26
C LYS A 70 -14.05 7.66 -1.60
N ILE A 71 -13.28 6.75 -1.02
CA ILE A 71 -11.82 6.70 -1.16
C ILE A 71 -11.34 5.46 -1.91
N ASP A 72 -12.10 4.37 -1.88
CA ASP A 72 -11.81 3.08 -2.51
C ASP A 72 -13.09 2.48 -3.08
N ASN A 73 -13.22 2.49 -4.40
CA ASN A 73 -14.44 2.05 -5.07
C ASN A 73 -14.66 0.53 -4.87
N SER A 74 -15.68 0.12 -4.14
CA SER A 74 -15.92 -1.29 -3.80
C SER A 74 -16.15 -2.25 -4.97
N THR A 75 -16.40 -1.74 -6.19
CA THR A 75 -16.55 -2.57 -7.39
C THR A 75 -15.23 -2.79 -8.13
N SER A 76 -14.34 -1.79 -8.11
CA SER A 76 -13.11 -1.80 -8.92
C SER A 76 -11.81 -1.82 -8.12
N GLY A 77 -11.86 -1.52 -6.82
CA GLY A 77 -10.67 -1.27 -5.99
C GLY A 77 -9.91 -0.01 -6.39
N LYS A 78 -10.52 0.87 -7.20
CA LYS A 78 -9.88 2.11 -7.64
C LYS A 78 -9.94 3.14 -6.51
N VAL A 79 -8.76 3.54 -6.04
CA VAL A 79 -8.60 4.62 -5.06
C VAL A 79 -8.82 5.98 -5.73
N THR A 80 -9.40 6.93 -4.99
CA THR A 80 -9.68 8.29 -5.44
C THR A 80 -8.46 9.02 -6.01
N GLU A 81 -8.66 9.78 -7.09
CA GLU A 81 -7.63 10.61 -7.73
C GLU A 81 -7.09 11.71 -6.81
N ALA A 82 -7.81 12.05 -5.75
CA ALA A 82 -7.34 13.03 -4.76
C ALA A 82 -6.09 12.55 -3.99
N ILE A 83 -5.77 11.25 -4.01
CA ILE A 83 -4.63 10.63 -3.32
C ILE A 83 -3.69 9.91 -4.30
N SER A 84 -4.20 9.46 -5.45
CA SER A 84 -3.42 8.74 -6.46
C SER A 84 -2.38 9.65 -7.16
N VAL A 85 -1.31 9.02 -7.66
CA VAL A 85 -0.28 9.67 -8.48
C VAL A 85 -0.01 8.78 -9.68
N GLU A 86 -0.08 9.36 -10.89
CA GLU A 86 0.16 8.64 -12.13
C GLU A 86 1.59 8.07 -12.19
N PRO A 87 1.77 6.84 -12.72
CA PRO A 87 3.08 6.27 -12.92
C PRO A 87 3.86 7.04 -14.00
N PRO A 88 5.13 7.41 -13.75
CA PRO A 88 5.98 8.03 -14.75
C PRO A 88 6.30 7.04 -15.87
N ALA A 89 6.68 7.54 -17.04
CA ALA A 89 6.94 6.73 -18.23
C ALA A 89 7.90 5.57 -17.97
N TRP A 90 8.99 5.79 -17.22
CA TRP A 90 9.96 4.74 -16.90
C TRP A 90 9.36 3.58 -16.10
N LYS A 91 8.37 3.85 -15.24
CA LYS A 91 7.69 2.81 -14.45
C LYS A 91 6.73 2.00 -15.32
N ILE A 92 6.09 2.65 -16.30
CA ILE A 92 5.24 1.97 -17.29
C ILE A 92 6.09 1.03 -18.16
N GLU A 93 7.26 1.48 -18.61
CA GLU A 93 8.19 0.63 -19.38
C GLU A 93 8.74 -0.52 -18.53
N GLU A 94 9.06 -0.29 -17.26
CA GLU A 94 9.42 -1.37 -16.33
C GLU A 94 8.29 -2.40 -16.21
N ALA A 95 7.03 -1.96 -16.05
CA ALA A 95 5.89 -2.85 -15.95
C ALA A 95 5.74 -3.74 -17.17
N LYS A 96 5.83 -3.17 -18.38
CA LYS A 96 5.81 -3.92 -19.64
C LYS A 96 6.95 -4.93 -19.72
N HIS A 97 8.16 -4.53 -19.33
CA HIS A 97 9.33 -5.40 -19.33
C HIS A 97 9.17 -6.59 -18.37
N ILE A 98 8.75 -6.33 -17.14
CA ILE A 98 8.51 -7.38 -16.13
C ILE A 98 7.42 -8.34 -16.61
N VAL A 99 6.29 -7.83 -17.10
CA VAL A 99 5.19 -8.67 -17.61
C VAL A 99 5.64 -9.52 -18.80
N ASN A 100 6.41 -8.96 -19.73
CA ASN A 100 6.92 -9.72 -20.87
C ASN A 100 7.88 -10.84 -20.45
N SER A 101 8.71 -10.61 -19.42
CA SER A 101 9.68 -11.59 -18.93
C SER A 101 9.04 -12.66 -18.02
N MET A 102 8.12 -12.25 -17.15
CA MET A 102 7.59 -13.09 -16.08
C MET A 102 6.20 -13.68 -16.39
N GLY A 103 5.40 -13.02 -17.21
CA GLY A 103 4.01 -13.39 -17.44
C GLY A 103 3.22 -13.54 -16.13
N THR A 104 2.52 -14.67 -15.99
CA THR A 104 1.69 -14.98 -14.81
C THR A 104 2.50 -15.23 -13.53
N LYS A 105 3.81 -15.50 -13.65
CA LYS A 105 4.69 -15.77 -12.50
C LYS A 105 4.73 -14.62 -11.48
N ILE A 106 4.36 -13.40 -11.89
CA ILE A 106 4.25 -12.25 -10.98
C ILE A 106 3.22 -12.51 -9.86
N TYR A 107 2.22 -13.36 -10.09
CA TYR A 107 1.17 -13.68 -9.13
C TYR A 107 1.00 -15.18 -8.82
N ASP A 108 1.46 -16.10 -9.68
CA ASP A 108 1.29 -17.56 -9.48
C ASP A 108 1.81 -18.10 -8.14
N LYS A 109 2.72 -17.37 -7.51
CA LYS A 109 3.27 -17.67 -6.18
C LYS A 109 2.31 -17.43 -5.01
N PHE A 110 1.14 -16.85 -5.25
CA PHE A 110 0.16 -16.50 -4.22
C PHE A 110 -1.12 -17.33 -4.38
N PRO A 111 -1.17 -18.58 -3.88
CA PRO A 111 -2.31 -19.45 -4.11
C PRO A 111 -3.61 -18.85 -3.58
N LEU A 112 -4.65 -18.86 -4.40
CA LEU A 112 -6.02 -18.51 -4.02
C LEU A 112 -6.82 -19.76 -3.66
N VAL A 113 -7.89 -19.56 -2.89
CA VAL A 113 -8.91 -20.59 -2.65
C VAL A 113 -9.65 -20.96 -3.95
N GLU A 114 -10.27 -22.14 -3.99
CA GLU A 114 -11.01 -22.61 -5.16
C GLU A 114 -12.07 -21.60 -5.62
N GLY A 115 -12.08 -21.32 -6.92
CA GLY A 115 -13.02 -20.39 -7.55
C GLY A 115 -12.69 -18.90 -7.44
N ALA A 116 -11.73 -18.51 -6.61
CA ALA A 116 -11.28 -17.11 -6.53
C ALA A 116 -10.36 -16.75 -7.70
N LYS A 117 -10.34 -15.45 -8.04
CA LYS A 117 -9.54 -14.87 -9.14
C LYS A 117 -8.65 -13.75 -8.62
N TYR A 118 -7.53 -13.52 -9.29
CA TYR A 118 -6.65 -12.40 -8.95
C TYR A 118 -7.22 -11.09 -9.50
N CYS A 119 -6.96 -9.98 -8.79
CA CYS A 119 -7.29 -8.65 -9.26
C CYS A 119 -6.55 -8.35 -10.57
N HIS A 120 -7.29 -7.91 -11.60
CA HIS A 120 -6.72 -7.53 -12.90
C HIS A 120 -5.90 -8.64 -13.60
N GLN A 121 -6.24 -9.92 -13.39
CA GLN A 121 -5.53 -11.05 -14.04
C GLN A 121 -5.53 -11.04 -15.57
N ASP A 122 -6.46 -10.29 -16.19
CA ASP A 122 -6.56 -10.13 -17.64
C ASP A 122 -5.74 -8.92 -18.17
N ASP A 123 -5.17 -8.11 -17.27
CA ASP A 123 -4.27 -6.98 -17.58
C ASP A 123 -3.08 -6.97 -16.60
N LEU A 124 -2.03 -7.72 -16.96
CA LEU A 124 -0.87 -7.91 -16.10
C LEU A 124 -0.03 -6.65 -15.90
N VAL A 125 -0.04 -5.72 -16.87
CA VAL A 125 0.67 -4.44 -16.75
C VAL A 125 -0.02 -3.61 -15.67
N LYS A 126 -1.35 -3.52 -15.71
CA LYS A 126 -2.12 -2.89 -14.65
C LYS A 126 -1.92 -3.59 -13.30
N MET A 127 -1.99 -4.92 -13.25
CA MET A 127 -1.77 -5.68 -12.01
C MET A 127 -0.41 -5.36 -11.37
N TYR A 128 0.65 -5.33 -12.18
CA TYR A 128 1.99 -5.00 -11.69
C TYR A 128 2.04 -3.55 -11.16
N LEU A 129 1.48 -2.58 -11.91
CA LEU A 129 1.41 -1.19 -11.47
C LEU A 129 0.60 -1.03 -10.18
N ASP A 130 -0.51 -1.76 -10.00
CA ASP A 130 -1.30 -1.75 -8.76
C ASP A 130 -0.55 -2.36 -7.57
N ASN A 131 0.37 -3.29 -7.84
CA ASN A 131 1.22 -3.88 -6.80
C ASN A 131 2.31 -2.89 -6.36
N VAL A 132 2.95 -2.19 -7.29
CA VAL A 132 4.22 -1.49 -7.02
C VAL A 132 4.13 0.04 -7.06
N TRP A 133 3.06 0.60 -7.61
CA TRP A 133 2.90 2.03 -7.81
C TRP A 133 1.55 2.57 -7.34
N ASN A 134 0.43 2.05 -7.85
CA ASN A 134 -0.87 2.64 -7.53
C ASN A 134 -1.25 2.42 -6.06
N CYS A 135 -2.13 3.29 -5.58
CA CYS A 135 -2.72 3.15 -4.25
C CYS A 135 -3.52 1.84 -4.15
N ASN A 136 -3.48 1.20 -3.00
CA ASN A 136 -4.46 0.19 -2.63
C ASN A 136 -4.81 0.26 -1.15
N LEU A 137 -6.10 0.04 -0.84
CA LEU A 137 -6.62 0.05 0.51
C LEU A 137 -6.77 -1.38 1.02
N ALA A 138 -6.37 -1.61 2.27
CA ALA A 138 -6.68 -2.81 3.01
C ALA A 138 -7.26 -2.46 4.38
N ILE A 139 -8.35 -3.11 4.77
CA ILE A 139 -8.84 -3.05 6.15
C ILE A 139 -8.07 -4.10 6.95
N THR A 140 -7.24 -3.64 7.88
CA THR A 140 -6.25 -4.47 8.59
C THR A 140 -6.60 -4.76 10.04
N GLY A 141 -7.72 -4.23 10.53
CA GLY A 141 -8.23 -4.46 11.87
C GLY A 141 -9.61 -3.83 12.04
N ALA A 142 -10.36 -4.30 13.04
CA ALA A 142 -11.66 -3.75 13.39
C ALA A 142 -11.99 -3.97 14.87
N ASP A 143 -12.67 -2.99 15.47
CA ASP A 143 -13.24 -3.07 16.83
C ASP A 143 -14.76 -2.83 16.78
N GLY A 144 -15.46 -3.22 17.84
CA GLY A 144 -16.92 -3.10 17.93
C GLY A 144 -17.68 -4.15 17.12
N LEU A 145 -16.99 -5.20 16.63
CA LEU A 145 -17.57 -6.38 16.00
C LEU A 145 -17.41 -7.58 16.96
N PRO A 146 -18.50 -8.12 17.55
CA PRO A 146 -18.38 -9.30 18.39
C PRO A 146 -17.95 -10.52 17.57
N ALA A 147 -17.22 -11.44 18.19
CA ALA A 147 -16.92 -12.73 17.57
C ALA A 147 -18.23 -13.46 17.26
N ILE A 148 -18.31 -14.13 16.11
CA ILE A 148 -19.54 -14.79 15.62
C ILE A 148 -20.15 -15.73 16.67
N ALA A 149 -19.31 -16.51 17.36
CA ALA A 149 -19.75 -17.44 18.41
C ALA A 149 -20.49 -16.77 19.57
N THR A 150 -20.26 -15.47 19.78
CA THR A 150 -20.87 -14.66 20.85
C THR A 150 -21.82 -13.57 20.30
N ALA A 151 -21.95 -13.47 18.97
CA ALA A 151 -22.71 -12.41 18.34
C ALA A 151 -24.22 -12.71 18.46
N GLY A 152 -24.94 -11.80 19.11
CA GLY A 152 -26.40 -11.71 19.00
C GLY A 152 -26.82 -10.81 17.83
N ASN A 153 -28.11 -10.50 17.77
CA ASN A 153 -28.67 -9.61 16.75
C ASN A 153 -28.70 -8.13 17.18
N ALA A 154 -27.86 -7.68 18.11
CA ALA A 154 -27.92 -6.30 18.58
C ALA A 154 -27.45 -5.30 17.51
N VAL A 155 -28.12 -4.15 17.38
CA VAL A 155 -27.60 -3.00 16.63
C VAL A 155 -26.47 -2.39 17.44
N ARG A 156 -25.27 -2.37 16.86
CA ARG A 156 -24.03 -2.01 17.56
C ARG A 156 -23.92 -0.47 17.68
N PRO A 157 -23.48 0.06 18.84
CA PRO A 157 -23.38 1.51 19.05
C PRO A 157 -22.31 2.15 18.15
N SER A 158 -21.23 1.41 17.90
CA SER A 158 -20.06 1.86 17.13
C SER A 158 -19.41 0.72 16.34
N THR A 159 -18.68 1.09 15.29
CA THR A 159 -17.76 0.24 14.54
C THR A 159 -16.47 1.01 14.31
N THR A 160 -15.32 0.41 14.63
CA THR A 160 -14.00 0.93 14.26
C THR A 160 -13.38 0.06 13.19
N VAL A 161 -12.76 0.67 12.17
CA VAL A 161 -11.93 -0.04 11.19
C VAL A 161 -10.57 0.63 11.06
N ARG A 162 -9.51 -0.17 10.91
CA ARG A 162 -8.15 0.32 10.58
C ARG A 162 -7.93 0.24 9.08
N LEU A 163 -7.85 1.41 8.47
CA LEU A 163 -7.53 1.62 7.06
C LEU A 163 -6.01 1.63 6.92
N GLY A 164 -5.44 0.67 6.19
CA GLY A 164 -4.05 0.66 5.77
C GLY A 164 -3.96 0.91 4.27
N MET A 165 -3.45 2.07 3.88
CA MET A 165 -3.32 2.43 2.47
C MET A 165 -1.86 2.38 2.04
N ARG A 166 -1.57 1.63 0.99
CA ARG A 166 -0.31 1.71 0.26
C ARG A 166 -0.36 2.91 -0.67
N LEU A 167 0.75 3.64 -0.76
CA LEU A 167 0.84 4.88 -1.53
C LEU A 167 1.89 4.75 -2.63
N PRO A 168 1.73 5.49 -3.74
CA PRO A 168 2.77 5.66 -4.74
C PRO A 168 4.10 6.04 -4.10
N PRO A 169 5.23 5.55 -4.64
CA PRO A 169 6.55 5.86 -4.12
C PRO A 169 6.84 7.35 -3.94
N THR A 170 6.24 8.19 -4.79
CA THR A 170 6.43 9.65 -4.84
C THR A 170 5.35 10.46 -4.11
N GLN A 171 4.33 9.82 -3.53
CA GLN A 171 3.26 10.51 -2.82
C GLN A 171 3.74 10.95 -1.43
N ASP A 172 3.40 12.18 -1.02
CA ASP A 172 3.60 12.63 0.35
C ASP A 172 2.65 11.86 1.28
N PRO A 173 3.19 11.03 2.19
CA PRO A 173 2.38 10.19 3.06
C PRO A 173 1.56 10.99 4.07
N LYS A 174 2.01 12.19 4.46
CA LYS A 174 1.27 13.08 5.36
C LYS A 174 0.09 13.67 4.61
N PHE A 175 0.33 14.23 3.42
CA PHE A 175 -0.74 14.76 2.57
C PHE A 175 -1.83 13.71 2.30
N ALA A 176 -1.43 12.50 1.89
CA ALA A 176 -2.37 11.41 1.64
C ALA A 176 -3.19 11.03 2.89
N CYS A 177 -2.54 10.97 4.07
CA CYS A 177 -3.22 10.69 5.33
C CYS A 177 -4.24 11.78 5.67
N ASP A 178 -3.86 13.05 5.57
CA ASP A 178 -4.73 14.19 5.85
C ASP A 178 -5.90 14.24 4.86
N LYS A 179 -5.64 14.00 3.57
CA LYS A 179 -6.66 14.01 2.53
C LYS A 179 -7.66 12.88 2.68
N MET A 180 -7.21 11.69 3.08
CA MET A 180 -8.11 10.58 3.41
C MET A 180 -9.03 10.94 4.58
N MET A 181 -8.49 11.52 5.65
CA MET A 181 -9.31 11.95 6.80
C MET A 181 -10.31 13.05 6.42
N GLU A 182 -9.89 14.01 5.59
CA GLU A 182 -10.76 15.06 5.06
C GLU A 182 -11.97 14.45 4.33
N ILE A 183 -11.73 13.56 3.36
CA ILE A 183 -12.80 12.93 2.55
C ILE A 183 -13.75 12.10 3.42
N LEU A 184 -13.21 11.35 4.39
CA LEU A 184 -14.01 10.51 5.28
C LEU A 184 -14.86 11.30 6.29
N SER A 185 -14.52 12.57 6.53
CA SER A 185 -15.25 13.45 7.45
C SER A 185 -16.40 14.24 6.78
N GLN A 186 -16.45 14.26 5.46
CA GLN A 186 -17.46 15.00 4.68
C GLN A 186 -18.70 14.14 4.42
N ASP A 187 -19.86 14.77 4.27
CA ASP A 187 -21.15 14.15 3.90
C ASP A 187 -21.40 12.81 4.60
N VAL A 188 -21.27 12.80 5.92
CA VAL A 188 -21.45 11.58 6.72
C VAL A 188 -22.94 11.21 6.73
N PRO A 189 -23.31 10.00 6.28
CA PRO A 189 -24.70 9.57 6.30
C PRO A 189 -25.33 9.68 7.70
N TYR A 190 -26.56 10.19 7.75
CA TYR A 190 -27.34 10.37 8.99
C TYR A 190 -26.71 11.32 10.01
N ASN A 191 -25.70 12.11 9.63
CA ASN A 191 -24.90 12.92 10.56
C ASN A 191 -24.34 12.09 11.72
N ALA A 192 -23.99 10.82 11.45
CA ALA A 192 -23.37 9.96 12.45
C ALA A 192 -22.06 10.56 12.95
N LYS A 193 -21.65 10.21 14.17
CA LYS A 193 -20.38 10.67 14.71
C LYS A 193 -19.25 9.85 14.10
N VAL A 194 -18.31 10.53 13.45
CA VAL A 194 -17.09 9.93 12.90
C VAL A 194 -15.88 10.51 13.60
N GLU A 195 -15.06 9.63 14.17
CA GLU A 195 -13.75 9.97 14.72
C GLU A 195 -12.67 9.33 13.85
N LEU A 196 -11.67 10.12 13.48
CA LEU A 196 -10.57 9.72 12.61
C LEU A 196 -9.25 9.97 13.33
N LYS A 197 -8.42 8.94 13.43
CA LYS A 197 -7.11 9.02 14.08
C LYS A 197 -6.02 8.48 13.17
N SER A 198 -5.01 9.29 12.91
CA SER A 198 -3.80 8.79 12.23
C SER A 198 -3.07 7.78 13.12
N ALA A 199 -2.78 6.60 12.56
CA ALA A 199 -2.04 5.50 13.19
C ALA A 199 -0.63 5.36 12.58
N GLY A 200 -0.14 6.42 11.95
CA GLY A 200 1.21 6.52 11.37
C GLY A 200 1.21 6.45 9.85
N TYR A 201 2.23 7.06 9.26
CA TYR A 201 2.45 7.12 7.83
C TYR A 201 3.96 7.16 7.54
N GLY A 202 4.36 6.73 6.35
CA GLY A 202 5.76 6.64 5.96
C GLY A 202 5.96 6.79 4.46
N PRO A 203 7.01 7.49 4.02
CA PRO A 203 7.24 7.76 2.60
C PRO A 203 7.59 6.49 1.84
N GLY A 204 7.28 6.48 0.54
CA GLY A 204 7.84 5.54 -0.40
C GLY A 204 9.22 6.00 -0.89
N TRP A 205 9.87 5.22 -1.74
CA TRP A 205 11.22 5.49 -2.22
C TRP A 205 11.34 5.10 -3.69
N CYS A 206 12.12 5.86 -4.46
CA CYS A 206 12.48 5.52 -5.83
C CYS A 206 14.00 5.51 -5.94
N LYS A 207 14.53 4.60 -6.75
CA LYS A 207 15.96 4.61 -7.10
C LYS A 207 16.31 5.93 -7.81
N LYS A 208 17.54 6.39 -7.57
CA LYS A 208 18.16 7.45 -8.37
C LYS A 208 18.70 6.89 -9.68
N GLU A 209 19.10 7.78 -10.56
CA GLU A 209 19.95 7.42 -11.69
C GLU A 209 21.31 6.96 -11.15
N TYR A 210 21.75 5.79 -11.63
CA TYR A 210 23.04 5.24 -11.21
C TYR A 210 24.19 5.94 -11.91
N HIS A 211 25.28 6.14 -11.19
CA HIS A 211 26.57 6.42 -11.79
C HIS A 211 27.01 5.23 -12.65
N SER A 212 27.74 5.51 -13.73
CA SER A 212 28.18 4.50 -14.70
C SER A 212 28.94 3.33 -14.06
N TRP A 213 29.76 3.60 -13.04
CA TRP A 213 30.52 2.58 -12.33
C TRP A 213 29.62 1.59 -11.58
N LEU A 214 28.48 2.04 -11.04
CA LEU A 214 27.55 1.17 -10.33
C LEU A 214 26.76 0.32 -11.32
N ASP A 215 26.30 0.92 -12.42
CA ASP A 215 25.60 0.19 -13.48
C ASP A 215 26.49 -0.91 -14.09
N GLU A 216 27.76 -0.60 -14.38
CA GLU A 216 28.74 -1.59 -14.86
C GLU A 216 29.01 -2.68 -13.81
N SER A 217 29.14 -2.32 -12.54
CA SER A 217 29.35 -3.28 -11.45
C SER A 217 28.17 -4.25 -11.31
N LEU A 218 26.93 -3.76 -11.38
CA LEU A 218 25.71 -4.59 -11.32
C LEU A 218 25.62 -5.55 -12.51
N LYS A 219 25.92 -5.06 -13.72
CA LYS A 219 25.97 -5.88 -14.95
C LYS A 219 27.02 -6.98 -14.83
N ASN A 220 28.24 -6.63 -14.45
CA ASN A 220 29.35 -7.58 -14.29
C ASN A 220 29.02 -8.64 -13.23
N ALA A 221 28.45 -8.23 -12.08
CA ALA A 221 28.05 -9.17 -11.03
C ALA A 221 26.97 -10.14 -11.52
N SER A 222 25.91 -9.64 -12.16
CA SER A 222 24.85 -10.51 -12.66
C SER A 222 25.35 -11.50 -13.71
N GLN A 223 26.22 -11.04 -14.64
CA GLN A 223 26.82 -11.91 -15.64
C GLN A 223 27.72 -12.98 -15.01
N ALA A 224 28.57 -12.61 -14.05
CA ALA A 224 29.49 -13.55 -13.41
C ALA A 224 28.79 -14.67 -12.62
N PHE A 225 27.68 -14.37 -11.93
CA PHE A 225 27.02 -15.33 -11.04
C PHE A 225 25.78 -15.99 -11.66
N TYR A 226 25.13 -15.36 -12.64
CA TYR A 226 23.88 -15.83 -13.22
C TYR A 226 23.92 -15.99 -14.74
N ASN A 227 24.99 -15.53 -15.41
CA ASN A 227 25.08 -15.51 -16.88
C ASN A 227 23.88 -14.81 -17.54
N LYS A 228 23.41 -13.73 -16.91
CA LYS A 228 22.29 -12.88 -17.32
C LYS A 228 22.51 -11.44 -16.89
N ASP A 229 21.88 -10.50 -17.59
CA ASP A 229 21.86 -9.09 -17.20
C ASP A 229 21.10 -8.87 -15.88
N ALA A 230 21.50 -7.85 -15.12
CA ALA A 230 20.79 -7.46 -13.92
C ALA A 230 19.39 -6.92 -14.27
N GLY A 231 18.39 -7.33 -13.51
CA GLY A 231 17.01 -6.88 -13.62
C GLY A 231 16.68 -5.73 -12.66
N SER A 232 15.64 -4.97 -12.99
CA SER A 232 15.10 -3.88 -12.14
C SER A 232 13.61 -4.11 -11.94
N PHE A 233 13.12 -4.02 -10.70
CA PHE A 233 11.70 -4.20 -10.40
C PHE A 233 11.24 -3.36 -9.20
N GLY A 234 9.96 -3.02 -9.14
CA GLY A 234 9.34 -2.35 -8.01
C GLY A 234 8.88 -3.35 -6.94
N MET A 235 8.91 -2.93 -5.68
CA MET A 235 8.43 -3.73 -4.56
C MET A 235 7.27 -3.02 -3.87
N GLY A 236 6.11 -3.70 -3.79
CA GLY A 236 4.90 -3.18 -3.16
C GLY A 236 4.98 -2.97 -1.63
N GLY A 237 6.10 -3.34 -0.99
CA GLY A 237 6.39 -3.13 0.42
C GLY A 237 6.90 -1.72 0.73
N SER A 238 7.30 -1.50 1.99
CA SER A 238 7.96 -0.26 2.44
C SER A 238 9.19 -0.63 3.26
N ILE A 239 10.31 0.03 3.00
CA ILE A 239 11.53 -0.08 3.82
C ILE A 239 11.89 1.34 4.26
N PRO A 240 11.36 1.84 5.40
CA PRO A 240 11.54 3.23 5.82
C PRO A 240 13.00 3.64 5.97
N LEU A 241 13.90 2.68 6.23
CA LEU A 241 15.33 2.90 6.30
C LEU A 241 15.88 3.51 5.00
N MET A 242 15.37 3.12 3.82
CA MET A 242 15.87 3.63 2.54
C MET A 242 15.65 5.14 2.43
N ASN A 243 14.45 5.61 2.80
CA ASN A 243 14.16 7.04 2.84
C ASN A 243 14.98 7.80 3.88
N ALA A 244 15.19 7.20 5.05
CA ALA A 244 16.00 7.82 6.10
C ALA A 244 17.45 7.99 5.66
N LEU A 245 18.02 6.99 4.97
CA LEU A 245 19.38 7.03 4.43
C LEU A 245 19.48 8.00 3.26
N ASP A 246 18.52 7.97 2.33
CA ASP A 246 18.50 8.85 1.18
C ASP A 246 18.43 10.33 1.57
N LYS A 247 17.59 10.67 2.57
CA LYS A 247 17.52 12.01 3.14
C LYS A 247 18.81 12.42 3.86
N LYS A 248 19.48 11.47 4.52
CA LYS A 248 20.68 11.74 5.30
C LYS A 248 21.92 11.87 4.41
N TYR A 249 21.98 11.11 3.33
CA TYR A 249 23.11 11.03 2.41
C TYR A 249 22.63 11.11 0.95
N PRO A 250 22.20 12.31 0.50
CA PRO A 250 21.63 12.49 -0.83
C PRO A 250 22.61 12.25 -1.98
N GLU A 251 23.92 12.28 -1.72
CA GLU A 251 24.95 12.01 -2.73
C GLU A 251 25.34 10.53 -2.82
N SER A 252 24.91 9.70 -1.86
CA SER A 252 25.16 8.26 -1.90
C SER A 252 24.36 7.59 -3.02
N GLN A 253 25.01 6.60 -3.64
CA GLN A 253 24.39 5.68 -4.59
C GLN A 253 23.60 4.57 -3.89
#